data_AF-A0A3E2HGX1-F1
#
_entry.id   AF-A0A3E2HGX1-F1
#
_cell.length_a   1.000
_cell.length_b   1.000
_cell.length_c   1.000
_cell.angle_alpha   90.00
_cell.angle_beta   90.00
_cell.angle_gamma   90.00
#
_symmetry.space_group_name_H-M   'P 1'
#
loop_
_entity.id
_entity.type
_entity.pdbx_description
1 polymer ?
#
loop_
_entity_poly.entity_id
_entity_poly.type
_entity_poly.pdbx_seq_one_letter_code
_entity_poly.pdbx_strand_id
1 'polypeptide(L)'
;MGSSAKKKREKKKDFQKTKLRVGKAKPKPDNFTDTSFRAKSIVVNQQSLSTSAPTSAAQFTHNLSLASSSRSETQRRDSLSYLTKVLSTLPVSSPQPLPTAIILPKLLPLFLDGSSSVRSQLLKFLRLLPTPDIADHSESLLLYLRAGITHLSSQISIDALAGLEWALEVAEKDIVSCPGGWMKTLKCLLTMLGWASAKLGAGGVAGIEKWSSASRGLMGEAGKTFPRKLTVLSKFLRAGLVDTDTDSELDGDTVMDGGYGGAIRGRGFPFTDFQVHMIPTRSNAYAHLNLFGTPRDEEGEMYLDKESRQRVFKKFFYDAVKKGVDDARKAGGESGRAAAMVNKVLVEGMKEDVDDAILDKNWVGV
;
A
#
# COMPACT_ATOMS: atom_id res chain seq x y z
N MET A 1 7.12 -95.67 21.27
CA MET A 1 7.33 -95.35 19.83
C MET A 1 6.48 -94.16 19.44
N GLY A 2 6.99 -92.91 19.44
CA GLY A 2 6.12 -91.75 19.18
C GLY A 2 6.75 -90.35 19.08
N SER A 3 8.08 -90.18 19.10
CA SER A 3 8.71 -88.84 19.01
C SER A 3 9.18 -88.44 17.60
N SER A 4 9.04 -89.31 16.60
CA SER A 4 9.59 -89.07 15.26
C SER A 4 8.73 -88.15 14.39
N ALA A 5 7.39 -88.24 14.48
CA ALA A 5 6.50 -87.51 13.58
C ALA A 5 6.45 -85.99 13.87
N LYS A 6 6.53 -85.59 15.14
CA LYS A 6 6.50 -84.16 15.55
C LYS A 6 7.79 -83.44 15.15
N LYS A 7 8.95 -84.05 15.44
CA LYS A 7 10.28 -83.56 15.05
C LYS A 7 10.45 -83.51 13.52
N LYS A 8 9.89 -84.48 12.79
CA LYS A 8 9.87 -84.49 11.31
C LYS A 8 8.96 -83.41 10.74
N ARG A 9 7.85 -83.08 11.40
CA ARG A 9 6.89 -82.05 10.98
C ARG A 9 7.40 -80.63 11.30
N GLU A 10 8.19 -80.45 12.36
CA GLU A 10 8.91 -79.21 12.66
C GLU A 10 10.03 -78.94 11.64
N LYS A 11 10.87 -79.95 11.34
CA LYS A 11 11.86 -79.85 10.24
C LYS A 11 11.23 -79.55 8.87
N LYS A 12 9.99 -80.00 8.64
CA LYS A 12 9.24 -79.76 7.40
C LYS A 12 8.63 -78.36 7.32
N LYS A 13 8.55 -77.61 8.42
CA LYS A 13 8.17 -76.19 8.44
C LYS A 13 9.37 -75.29 8.15
N ASP A 14 10.57 -75.73 8.50
CA ASP A 14 11.83 -74.99 8.41
C ASP A 14 12.26 -74.70 6.95
N PHE A 15 11.78 -75.49 5.98
CA PHE A 15 12.15 -75.36 4.55
C PHE A 15 10.93 -75.38 3.61
N GLN A 16 9.87 -74.65 3.96
CA GLN A 16 8.70 -74.50 3.06
C GLN A 16 8.96 -73.48 1.96
N LYS A 17 9.33 -73.95 0.78
CA LYS A 17 9.30 -73.14 -0.44
C LYS A 17 7.88 -72.68 -0.70
N THR A 18 7.67 -71.37 -0.78
CA THR A 18 6.37 -70.76 -1.05
C THR A 18 5.88 -71.21 -2.44
N LYS A 19 4.62 -71.67 -2.52
CA LYS A 19 4.02 -72.16 -3.77
C LYS A 19 4.04 -71.05 -4.83
N LEU A 20 4.72 -71.29 -5.95
CA LEU A 20 4.82 -70.38 -7.09
C LEU A 20 3.41 -69.96 -7.55
N ARG A 21 3.09 -68.67 -7.38
CA ARG A 21 1.90 -68.05 -7.97
C ARG A 21 2.33 -67.42 -9.28
N VAL A 22 1.87 -68.00 -10.40
CA VAL A 22 2.15 -67.51 -11.74
C VAL A 22 1.65 -66.06 -11.88
N GLY A 23 2.47 -65.18 -12.46
CA GLY A 23 2.16 -63.75 -12.66
C GLY A 23 2.71 -62.77 -11.61
N LYS A 24 3.37 -63.24 -10.54
CA LYS A 24 4.09 -62.38 -9.59
C LYS A 24 5.60 -62.45 -9.81
N ALA A 25 6.30 -61.35 -9.55
CA ALA A 25 7.76 -61.30 -9.63
C ALA A 25 8.39 -62.44 -8.80
N LYS A 26 9.40 -63.09 -9.37
CA LYS A 26 10.11 -64.20 -8.73
C LYS A 26 10.59 -63.75 -7.35
N PRO A 27 10.24 -64.46 -6.26
CA PRO A 27 10.66 -64.08 -4.91
C PRO A 27 12.19 -64.10 -4.82
N LYS A 28 12.74 -63.16 -4.04
CA LYS A 28 14.18 -63.12 -3.76
C LYS A 28 14.58 -64.42 -3.04
N PRO A 29 15.77 -64.98 -3.33
CA PRO A 29 16.22 -66.24 -2.72
C PRO A 29 16.36 -66.10 -1.20
N ASP A 30 16.24 -67.20 -0.45
CA ASP A 30 16.20 -67.18 1.02
C ASP A 30 17.47 -66.65 1.69
N ASN A 31 18.60 -66.65 0.96
CA ASN A 31 19.88 -66.07 1.38
C ASN A 31 20.09 -64.62 0.88
N PHE A 32 19.05 -63.98 0.35
CA PHE A 32 19.15 -62.61 -0.15
C PHE A 32 19.19 -61.62 1.01
N THR A 33 20.35 -60.98 1.20
CA THR A 33 20.50 -59.84 2.09
C THR A 33 20.06 -58.58 1.36
N ASP A 34 18.99 -57.93 1.82
CA ASP A 34 18.55 -56.65 1.29
C ASP A 34 19.41 -55.51 1.87
N THR A 35 20.27 -54.94 1.04
CA THR A 35 21.15 -53.81 1.41
C THR A 35 20.47 -52.45 1.23
N SER A 36 19.18 -52.42 0.91
CA SER A 36 18.45 -51.17 0.86
C SER A 36 18.16 -50.66 2.28
N PHE A 37 18.81 -49.56 2.64
CA PHE A 37 18.50 -48.80 3.85
C PHE A 37 18.07 -47.39 3.48
N ARG A 38 17.26 -46.77 4.35
CA ARG A 38 16.90 -45.35 4.23
C ARG A 38 17.45 -44.62 5.45
N ALA A 39 18.43 -43.77 5.23
CA ALA A 39 18.91 -42.83 6.23
C ALA A 39 18.25 -41.47 6.01
N LYS A 40 17.73 -40.86 7.08
CA LYS A 40 17.22 -39.49 7.08
C LYS A 40 18.14 -38.62 7.93
N SER A 41 18.54 -37.47 7.40
CA SER A 41 19.32 -36.49 8.16
C SER A 41 18.40 -35.70 9.08
N ILE A 42 18.87 -35.40 10.30
CA ILE A 42 18.21 -34.50 11.24
C ILE A 42 18.76 -33.10 10.96
N VAL A 43 17.91 -32.19 10.51
CA VAL A 43 18.25 -30.77 10.40
C VAL A 43 17.92 -30.11 11.72
N VAL A 44 18.96 -29.68 12.45
CA VAL A 44 18.82 -28.90 13.68
C VAL A 44 18.75 -27.42 13.33
N ASN A 45 17.86 -26.67 13.98
CA ASN A 45 17.77 -25.22 13.78
C ASN A 45 19.09 -24.55 14.16
N GLN A 46 19.62 -23.71 13.27
CA GLN A 46 20.83 -22.95 13.53
C GLN A 46 20.54 -21.90 14.61
N GLN A 47 21.17 -22.06 15.77
CA GLN A 47 21.24 -21.00 16.77
C GLN A 47 22.40 -20.07 16.40
N SER A 48 22.19 -18.75 16.47
CA SER A 48 23.20 -17.74 16.14
C SER A 48 24.26 -17.63 17.25
N LEU A 49 25.01 -18.72 17.48
CA LEU A 49 26.08 -18.82 18.47
C LEU A 49 27.46 -18.80 17.77
N SER A 50 27.64 -17.87 16.82
CA SER A 50 28.94 -17.69 16.17
C SER A 50 29.84 -16.76 17.00
N THR A 51 31.13 -17.07 17.05
CA THR A 51 32.17 -16.18 17.61
C THR A 51 32.51 -15.03 16.67
N SER A 52 32.13 -15.12 15.39
CA SER A 52 32.30 -14.04 14.41
C SER A 52 31.15 -13.03 14.48
N ALA A 53 31.47 -11.75 14.52
CA ALA A 53 30.46 -10.69 14.50
C ALA A 53 29.58 -10.80 13.22
N PRO A 54 28.24 -10.74 13.34
CA PRO A 54 27.37 -10.75 12.16
C PRO A 54 27.59 -9.51 11.30
N THR A 55 27.47 -9.64 9.98
CA THR A 55 27.55 -8.51 9.04
C THR A 55 26.42 -7.50 9.33
N SER A 56 26.64 -6.23 8.99
CA SER A 56 25.61 -5.18 9.15
C SER A 56 24.31 -5.53 8.43
N ALA A 57 24.38 -6.08 7.22
CA ALA A 57 23.23 -6.55 6.46
C ALA A 57 22.51 -7.73 7.14
N ALA A 58 23.24 -8.67 7.75
CA ALA A 58 22.64 -9.77 8.51
C ALA A 58 21.93 -9.26 9.78
N GLN A 59 22.54 -8.31 10.50
CA GLN A 59 21.90 -7.69 11.66
C GLN A 59 20.66 -6.89 11.28
N PHE A 60 20.71 -6.15 10.17
CA PHE A 60 19.57 -5.41 9.64
C PHE A 60 18.42 -6.35 9.25
N THR A 61 18.73 -7.43 8.53
CA THR A 61 17.74 -8.45 8.12
C THR A 61 17.09 -9.13 9.33
N HIS A 62 17.88 -9.47 10.35
CA HIS A 62 17.38 -10.04 11.59
C HIS A 62 16.43 -9.08 12.32
N ASN A 63 16.83 -7.82 12.51
CA ASN A 63 15.98 -6.82 13.15
C ASN A 63 14.72 -6.49 12.33
N LEU A 64 14.80 -6.51 11.00
CA LEU A 64 13.62 -6.40 10.13
C LEU A 64 12.64 -7.56 10.35
N SER A 65 13.15 -8.79 10.51
CA SER A 65 12.31 -9.93 10.88
C SER A 65 11.66 -9.70 12.25
N LEU A 66 12.44 -9.34 13.27
CA LEU A 66 11.92 -9.10 14.63
C LEU A 66 10.87 -7.99 14.67
N ALA A 67 11.07 -6.90 13.93
CA ALA A 67 10.12 -5.80 13.81
C ALA A 67 8.78 -6.27 13.25
N SER A 68 8.80 -7.14 12.23
CA SER A 68 7.59 -7.60 11.55
C SER A 68 6.88 -8.77 12.24
N SER A 69 7.61 -9.68 12.90
CA SER A 69 7.08 -10.98 13.33
C SER A 69 7.11 -11.22 14.83
N SER A 70 7.78 -10.38 15.63
CA SER A 70 7.83 -10.61 17.07
C SER A 70 6.46 -10.40 17.72
N ARG A 71 6.09 -11.31 18.64
CA ARG A 71 4.89 -11.17 19.47
C ARG A 71 5.04 -10.07 20.54
N SER A 72 6.27 -9.74 20.91
CA SER A 72 6.55 -8.71 21.92
C SER A 72 6.55 -7.31 21.30
N GLU A 73 5.71 -6.42 21.81
CA GLU A 73 5.67 -5.02 21.37
C GLU A 73 6.99 -4.27 21.63
N THR A 74 7.66 -4.57 22.74
CA THR A 74 8.96 -3.96 23.08
C THR A 74 10.01 -4.39 22.06
N GLN A 75 10.03 -5.68 21.72
CA GLN A 75 10.97 -6.19 20.72
C GLN A 75 10.70 -5.60 19.34
N ARG A 76 9.43 -5.44 18.92
CA ARG A 76 9.11 -4.77 17.64
C ARG A 76 9.59 -3.32 17.63
N ARG A 77 9.26 -2.55 18.68
CA ARG A 77 9.66 -1.15 18.83
C ARG A 77 11.18 -0.98 18.86
N ASP A 78 11.87 -1.79 19.64
CA ASP A 78 13.32 -1.68 19.82
C ASP A 78 14.05 -2.11 18.54
N SER A 79 13.53 -3.11 17.83
CA SER A 79 14.03 -3.49 16.50
C SER A 79 13.84 -2.36 15.48
N LEU A 80 12.68 -1.71 15.43
CA LEU A 80 12.46 -0.53 14.58
C LEU A 80 13.39 0.63 14.96
N SER A 81 13.65 0.82 16.25
CA SER A 81 14.58 1.84 16.75
C SER A 81 16.01 1.56 16.30
N TYR A 82 16.44 0.30 16.36
CA TYR A 82 17.72 -0.13 15.80
C TYR A 82 17.80 0.15 14.29
N LEU A 83 16.78 -0.24 13.51
CA LEU A 83 16.76 -0.01 12.06
C LEU A 83 16.82 1.50 11.73
N THR A 84 16.08 2.32 12.49
CA THR A 84 16.11 3.78 12.38
C THR A 84 17.51 4.32 12.64
N LYS A 85 18.16 3.85 13.71
CA LYS A 85 19.53 4.25 14.07
C LYS A 85 20.50 3.91 12.94
N VAL A 86 20.47 2.68 12.44
CA VAL A 86 21.34 2.25 11.33
C VAL A 86 21.18 3.17 10.13
N LEU A 87 19.95 3.41 9.66
CA LEU A 87 19.71 4.29 8.51
C LEU A 87 20.13 5.74 8.77
N SER A 88 19.87 6.29 9.96
CA SER A 88 20.23 7.67 10.31
C SER A 88 21.74 7.90 10.38
N THR A 89 22.53 6.84 10.60
CA THR A 89 24.00 6.92 10.69
C THR A 89 24.71 6.59 9.39
N LEU A 90 23.97 6.16 8.36
CA LEU A 90 24.57 5.85 7.06
C LEU A 90 25.00 7.14 6.36
N PRO A 91 26.23 7.21 5.81
CA PRO A 91 26.62 8.28 4.91
C PRO A 91 25.65 8.35 3.72
N VAL A 92 25.33 9.56 3.25
CA VAL A 92 24.40 9.80 2.14
C VAL A 92 24.78 9.04 0.87
N SER A 93 26.09 8.84 0.65
CA SER A 93 26.63 8.14 -0.51
C SER A 93 26.63 6.61 -0.39
N SER A 94 26.29 6.06 0.78
CA SER A 94 26.34 4.61 1.02
C SER A 94 25.02 3.95 0.64
N PRO A 95 25.05 2.78 -0.03
CA PRO A 95 23.83 2.07 -0.37
C PRO A 95 23.14 1.54 0.89
N GLN A 96 21.81 1.54 0.87
CA GLN A 96 21.00 0.99 1.95
C GLN A 96 21.29 -0.51 2.13
N PRO A 97 21.32 -1.06 3.37
CA PRO A 97 21.64 -2.47 3.60
C PRO A 97 20.67 -3.46 2.94
N LEU A 98 19.42 -3.03 2.71
CA LEU A 98 18.41 -3.78 1.98
C LEU A 98 17.57 -2.83 1.11
N PRO A 99 17.11 -3.27 -0.08
CA PRO A 99 16.20 -2.48 -0.91
C PRO A 99 14.86 -2.19 -0.21
N THR A 100 14.30 -1.02 -0.47
CA THR A 100 12.99 -0.59 0.05
C THR A 100 11.86 -1.55 -0.31
N ALA A 101 11.92 -2.15 -1.51
CA ALA A 101 10.97 -3.18 -1.97
C ALA A 101 10.91 -4.44 -1.09
N ILE A 102 11.97 -4.76 -0.35
CA ILE A 102 12.00 -5.89 0.60
C ILE A 102 11.51 -5.46 1.99
N ILE A 103 11.75 -4.20 2.35
CA ILE A 103 11.45 -3.64 3.67
C ILE A 103 9.96 -3.33 3.80
N LEU A 104 9.38 -2.60 2.85
CA LEU A 104 8.01 -2.09 2.95
C LEU A 104 6.96 -3.19 3.15
N PRO A 105 6.94 -4.29 2.36
CA PRO A 105 5.91 -5.33 2.54
C PRO A 105 5.88 -5.93 3.95
N LYS A 106 7.01 -5.93 4.66
CA LYS A 106 7.12 -6.46 6.03
C LYS A 106 6.69 -5.46 7.10
N LEU A 107 6.88 -4.16 6.84
CA LEU A 107 6.69 -3.12 7.85
C LEU A 107 5.39 -2.33 7.70
N LEU A 108 4.83 -2.21 6.48
CA LEU A 108 3.55 -1.54 6.26
C LEU A 108 2.38 -2.12 7.08
N PRO A 109 2.26 -3.45 7.33
CA PRO A 109 1.24 -3.99 8.24
C PRO A 109 1.28 -3.38 9.64
N LEU A 110 2.43 -2.89 10.10
CA LEU A 110 2.59 -2.31 11.44
C LEU A 110 1.86 -0.96 11.61
N PHE A 111 1.32 -0.35 10.54
CA PHE A 111 0.34 0.74 10.69
C PHE A 111 -0.90 0.31 11.50
N LEU A 112 -1.20 -0.99 11.51
CA LEU A 112 -2.31 -1.60 12.25
C LEU A 112 -1.87 -2.23 13.58
N ASP A 113 -0.62 -2.02 14.02
CA ASP A 113 -0.11 -2.57 15.28
C ASP A 113 -0.93 -2.03 16.46
N GLY A 114 -1.17 -2.85 17.48
CA GLY A 114 -1.89 -2.44 18.69
C GLY A 114 -1.18 -1.33 19.49
N SER A 115 0.15 -1.31 19.45
CA SER A 115 0.97 -0.39 20.24
C SER A 115 1.25 0.92 19.51
N SER A 116 0.83 2.06 20.08
CA SER A 116 1.11 3.39 19.51
C SER A 116 2.61 3.71 19.44
N SER A 117 3.41 3.16 20.35
CA SER A 117 4.86 3.32 20.34
C SER A 117 5.51 2.66 19.12
N VAL A 118 5.02 1.48 18.70
CA VAL A 118 5.47 0.78 17.49
C VAL A 118 5.08 1.57 16.25
N ARG A 119 3.82 2.02 16.16
CA ARG A 119 3.33 2.84 15.02
C ARG A 119 4.11 4.15 14.88
N SER A 120 4.39 4.82 15.98
CA SER A 120 5.19 6.05 16.01
C SER A 120 6.63 5.82 15.54
N GLN A 121 7.25 4.72 15.99
CA GLN A 121 8.61 4.37 15.57
C GLN A 121 8.67 3.92 14.10
N LEU A 122 7.64 3.22 13.61
CA LEU A 122 7.50 2.89 12.20
C LEU A 122 7.51 4.16 11.35
N LEU A 123 6.69 5.16 11.69
CA LEU A 123 6.63 6.40 10.91
C LEU A 123 7.96 7.17 10.92
N LYS A 124 8.72 7.13 12.02
CA LYS A 124 10.08 7.69 12.07
C LYS A 124 11.03 6.95 11.13
N PHE A 125 10.95 5.62 11.10
CA PHE A 125 11.76 4.80 10.20
C PHE A 125 11.41 5.08 8.73
N LEU A 126 10.12 5.11 8.37
CA LEU A 126 9.66 5.34 7.00
C LEU A 126 10.11 6.69 6.44
N ARG A 127 10.22 7.73 7.28
CA ARG A 127 10.75 9.05 6.90
C ARG A 127 12.23 9.06 6.50
N LEU A 128 12.98 8.01 6.81
CA LEU A 128 14.39 7.87 6.41
C LEU A 128 14.55 7.16 5.06
N LEU A 129 13.49 6.60 4.51
CA LEU A 129 13.55 5.91 3.22
C LEU A 129 13.52 6.91 2.06
N PRO A 130 14.15 6.59 0.91
CA PRO A 130 14.13 7.45 -0.26
C PRO A 130 12.70 7.75 -0.75
N THR A 131 12.38 9.03 -0.95
CA THR A 131 11.07 9.46 -1.43
C THR A 131 10.62 8.79 -2.74
N PRO A 132 11.47 8.63 -3.78
CA PRO A 132 11.09 7.95 -5.01
C PRO A 132 10.65 6.49 -4.77
N ASP A 133 11.34 5.79 -3.88
CA ASP A 133 10.99 4.41 -3.53
C ASP A 133 9.61 4.34 -2.83
N ILE A 134 9.26 5.34 -2.03
CA ILE A 134 7.93 5.41 -1.39
C ILE A 134 6.84 5.65 -2.45
N ALA A 135 7.10 6.54 -3.41
CA ALA A 135 6.20 6.82 -4.52
C ALA A 135 5.89 5.55 -5.34
N ASP A 136 6.90 4.74 -5.64
CA ASP A 136 6.76 3.46 -6.34
C ASP A 136 5.88 2.42 -5.60
N HIS A 137 5.75 2.55 -4.27
CA HIS A 137 5.00 1.62 -3.42
C HIS A 137 3.71 2.24 -2.84
N SER A 138 3.24 3.35 -3.40
CA SER A 138 2.08 4.11 -2.93
C SER A 138 0.80 3.27 -2.85
N GLU A 139 0.56 2.35 -3.78
CA GLU A 139 -0.61 1.44 -3.73
C GLU A 139 -0.60 0.53 -2.47
N SER A 140 0.55 -0.10 -2.20
CA SER A 140 0.74 -0.97 -1.04
C SER A 140 0.66 -0.17 0.27
N LEU A 141 1.24 1.03 0.29
CA LEU A 141 1.15 1.93 1.42
C LEU A 141 -0.31 2.31 1.71
N LEU A 142 -1.07 2.71 0.68
CA LEU A 142 -2.48 3.08 0.83
C LEU A 142 -3.36 1.91 1.24
N LEU A 143 -3.05 0.67 0.88
CA LEU A 143 -3.79 -0.50 1.39
C LEU A 143 -3.86 -0.51 2.92
N TYR A 144 -2.70 -0.37 3.58
CA TYR A 144 -2.63 -0.39 5.04
C TYR A 144 -3.12 0.91 5.68
N LEU A 145 -2.84 2.06 5.07
CA LEU A 145 -3.34 3.35 5.57
C LEU A 145 -4.86 3.42 5.50
N ARG A 146 -5.49 2.98 4.41
CA ARG A 146 -6.97 2.92 4.29
C ARG A 146 -7.57 2.01 5.35
N ALA A 147 -7.01 0.82 5.54
CA ALA A 147 -7.44 -0.10 6.59
C ALA A 147 -7.31 0.53 8.00
N GLY A 148 -6.22 1.27 8.24
CA GLY A 148 -5.97 1.97 9.50
C GLY A 148 -6.95 3.11 9.74
N ILE A 149 -7.20 3.95 8.72
CA ILE A 149 -8.15 5.07 8.77
C ILE A 149 -9.55 4.59 9.16
N THR A 150 -9.99 3.45 8.62
CA THR A 150 -11.30 2.85 8.92
C THR A 150 -11.28 1.86 10.10
N HIS A 151 -10.18 1.82 10.87
CA HIS A 151 -10.03 0.89 11.98
C HIS A 151 -10.93 1.26 13.17
N LEU A 152 -11.41 0.25 13.92
CA LEU A 152 -12.31 0.43 15.06
C LEU A 152 -11.67 1.23 16.22
N SER A 153 -10.38 1.00 16.47
CA SER A 153 -9.60 1.78 17.45
C SER A 153 -9.31 3.19 16.92
N SER A 154 -9.79 4.20 17.65
CA SER A 154 -9.57 5.62 17.33
C SER A 154 -8.09 5.98 17.28
N GLN A 155 -7.26 5.40 18.15
CA GLN A 155 -5.82 5.68 18.20
C GLN A 155 -5.10 5.17 16.94
N ILE A 156 -5.45 3.98 16.46
CA ILE A 156 -4.92 3.43 15.19
C ILE A 156 -5.39 4.30 14.02
N SER A 157 -6.66 4.69 14.02
CA SER A 157 -7.26 5.56 13.00
C SER A 157 -6.55 6.91 12.89
N ILE A 158 -6.23 7.56 14.01
CA ILE A 158 -5.50 8.84 14.05
C ILE A 158 -4.04 8.67 13.62
N ASP A 159 -3.36 7.61 14.04
CA ASP A 159 -1.96 7.35 13.66
C ASP A 159 -1.84 7.00 12.17
N ALA A 160 -2.80 6.25 11.62
CA ALA A 160 -2.88 5.98 10.19
C ALA A 160 -3.16 7.25 9.37
N LEU A 161 -3.99 8.16 9.91
CA LEU A 161 -4.18 9.48 9.29
C LEU A 161 -2.88 10.29 9.25
N ALA A 162 -2.06 10.22 10.30
CA ALA A 162 -0.72 10.83 10.31
C ALA A 162 0.22 10.18 9.29
N GLY A 163 0.08 8.87 9.06
CA GLY A 163 0.77 8.15 7.99
C GLY A 163 0.35 8.62 6.60
N LEU A 164 -0.95 8.85 6.37
CA LEU A 164 -1.45 9.42 5.11
C LEU A 164 -0.98 10.86 4.90
N GLU A 165 -0.98 11.66 5.96
CA GLU A 165 -0.45 13.02 5.93
C GLU A 165 1.03 13.04 5.48
N TRP A 166 1.85 12.16 6.06
CA TRP A 166 3.25 11.98 5.63
C TRP A 166 3.35 11.46 4.19
N ALA A 167 2.50 10.51 3.79
CA ALA A 167 2.52 9.97 2.43
C ALA A 167 2.24 11.05 1.37
N LEU A 168 1.32 11.96 1.67
CA LEU A 168 1.01 13.11 0.81
C LEU A 168 2.15 14.14 0.76
N GLU A 169 2.96 14.25 1.81
CA GLU A 169 4.12 15.15 1.82
C GLU A 169 5.26 14.64 0.94
N VAL A 170 5.42 13.31 0.81
CA VAL A 170 6.53 12.71 0.05
C VAL A 170 6.13 12.27 -1.35
N ALA A 171 4.91 11.80 -1.56
CA ALA A 171 4.46 11.19 -2.81
C ALA A 171 3.06 11.70 -3.21
N GLU A 172 2.87 13.02 -3.19
CA GLU A 172 1.58 13.68 -3.41
C GLU A 172 0.85 13.15 -4.66
N LYS A 173 1.52 13.20 -5.83
CA LYS A 173 0.95 12.80 -7.13
C LYS A 173 0.67 11.29 -7.18
N ASP A 174 1.59 10.45 -6.72
CA ASP A 174 1.44 8.99 -6.80
C ASP A 174 0.35 8.46 -5.85
N ILE A 175 0.16 9.11 -4.69
CA ILE A 175 -0.90 8.75 -3.74
C ILE A 175 -2.30 8.97 -4.32
N VAL A 176 -2.52 10.04 -5.07
CA VAL A 176 -3.85 10.31 -5.67
C VAL A 176 -4.07 9.58 -7.00
N SER A 177 -3.01 9.22 -7.72
CA SER A 177 -3.10 8.63 -9.06
C SER A 177 -2.90 7.11 -9.12
N CYS A 178 -2.40 6.47 -8.06
CA CYS A 178 -2.27 5.01 -8.02
C CYS A 178 -3.64 4.29 -7.99
N PRO A 179 -3.70 2.96 -8.22
CA PRO A 179 -4.95 2.20 -8.30
C PRO A 179 -5.84 2.37 -7.06
N GLY A 180 -7.03 2.95 -7.26
CA GLY A 180 -7.94 3.28 -6.17
C GLY A 180 -7.37 4.27 -5.14
N GLY A 181 -6.32 5.01 -5.51
CA GLY A 181 -5.73 6.08 -4.71
C GLY A 181 -6.71 7.24 -4.53
N TRP A 182 -7.48 7.58 -5.56
CA TRP A 182 -8.50 8.63 -5.51
C TRP A 182 -9.79 8.18 -4.80
N MET A 183 -10.63 7.38 -5.48
CA MET A 183 -11.97 7.05 -5.00
C MET A 183 -11.98 6.34 -3.63
N LYS A 184 -11.20 5.26 -3.45
CA LYS A 184 -11.25 4.48 -2.19
C LYS A 184 -10.72 5.31 -1.02
N THR A 185 -9.68 6.11 -1.21
CA THR A 185 -9.13 6.97 -0.15
C THR A 185 -10.13 8.06 0.25
N LEU A 186 -10.82 8.69 -0.72
CA LEU A 186 -11.93 9.62 -0.42
C LEU A 186 -13.03 8.93 0.39
N LYS A 187 -13.48 7.74 -0.02
CA LYS A 187 -14.48 6.98 0.75
C LYS A 187 -14.04 6.73 2.19
N CYS A 188 -12.79 6.31 2.41
CA CYS A 188 -12.23 6.10 3.75
C CYS A 188 -12.22 7.39 4.59
N LEU A 189 -11.74 8.51 4.02
CA LEU A 189 -11.70 9.81 4.71
C LEU A 189 -13.10 10.32 5.06
N LEU A 190 -14.06 10.22 4.13
CA LEU A 190 -15.45 10.62 4.39
C LEU A 190 -16.13 9.72 5.42
N THR A 191 -15.79 8.43 5.45
CA THR A 191 -16.27 7.52 6.48
C THR A 191 -15.74 7.94 7.87
N MET A 192 -14.45 8.29 7.96
CA MET A 192 -13.82 8.79 9.18
C MET A 192 -14.40 10.15 9.67
N LEU A 193 -14.88 10.98 8.74
CA LEU A 193 -15.57 12.25 9.02
C LEU A 193 -17.06 12.08 9.31
N GLY A 194 -17.63 10.90 9.07
CA GLY A 194 -19.07 10.66 9.19
C GLY A 194 -19.89 11.27 8.05
N TRP A 195 -19.28 11.59 6.91
CA TRP A 195 -19.88 12.21 5.74
C TRP A 195 -20.24 11.22 4.62
N ALA A 196 -20.07 9.92 4.86
CA ALA A 196 -20.37 8.89 3.87
C ALA A 196 -21.85 8.95 3.41
N SER A 197 -22.06 9.04 2.10
CA SER A 197 -23.38 9.10 1.47
C SER A 197 -23.87 7.72 1.01
N ALA A 198 -25.17 7.46 1.11
CA ALA A 198 -25.80 6.22 0.64
C ALA A 198 -25.65 5.98 -0.87
N LYS A 199 -25.36 7.02 -1.68
CA LYS A 199 -25.10 6.89 -3.13
C LYS A 199 -23.81 6.11 -3.47
N LEU A 200 -22.88 5.99 -2.53
CA LEU A 200 -21.58 5.32 -2.73
C LEU A 200 -21.64 3.78 -2.62
N GLY A 201 -22.83 3.20 -2.42
CA GLY A 201 -23.07 1.76 -2.30
C GLY A 201 -23.80 1.11 -3.49
N ALA A 202 -23.98 1.81 -4.61
CA ALA A 202 -24.76 1.33 -5.75
C ALA A 202 -23.93 0.58 -6.82
N GLY A 203 -22.73 0.12 -6.48
CA GLY A 203 -21.86 -0.66 -7.36
C GLY A 203 -21.77 -2.13 -6.93
N GLY A 204 -22.64 -2.97 -7.48
CA GLY A 204 -22.28 -4.31 -7.94
C GLY A 204 -21.81 -5.41 -6.97
N VAL A 205 -21.78 -5.21 -5.65
CA VAL A 205 -21.57 -6.31 -4.70
C VAL A 205 -22.76 -6.39 -3.74
N ALA A 206 -23.66 -7.34 -4.02
CA ALA A 206 -24.72 -7.75 -3.12
C ALA A 206 -24.10 -8.23 -1.80
N GLY A 207 -24.10 -7.38 -0.77
CA GLY A 207 -23.59 -7.76 0.55
C GLY A 207 -23.34 -6.62 1.55
N ILE A 208 -23.21 -5.36 1.11
CA ILE A 208 -23.07 -4.24 2.06
C ILE A 208 -24.42 -3.56 2.23
N GLU A 209 -25.30 -4.24 2.97
CA GLU A 209 -26.52 -3.64 3.46
C GLU A 209 -26.20 -2.39 4.28
N LYS A 210 -26.84 -1.28 3.93
CA LYS A 210 -27.06 -0.08 4.76
C LYS A 210 -25.97 0.11 5.82
N TRP A 211 -24.90 0.83 5.48
CA TRP A 211 -24.01 1.41 6.49
C TRP A 211 -24.84 2.37 7.35
N SER A 212 -25.37 1.81 8.44
CA SER A 212 -26.25 2.47 9.38
C SER A 212 -25.44 3.47 10.21
N SER A 213 -26.17 4.33 10.88
CA SER A 213 -25.80 5.44 11.77
C SER A 213 -24.74 5.19 12.87
N ALA A 214 -23.97 4.10 12.81
CA ALA A 214 -22.90 3.72 13.71
C ALA A 214 -21.63 4.60 13.58
N SER A 215 -21.44 5.35 12.49
CA SER A 215 -20.31 6.29 12.37
C SER A 215 -20.38 7.47 13.35
N ARG A 216 -21.55 7.76 13.93
CA ARG A 216 -21.68 8.72 15.04
C ARG A 216 -21.16 8.16 16.37
N GLY A 217 -20.93 6.85 16.48
CA GLY A 217 -20.44 6.18 17.70
C GLY A 217 -18.92 6.26 17.92
N LEU A 218 -18.14 6.68 16.91
CA LEU A 218 -16.70 6.97 17.05
C LEU A 218 -16.42 8.37 17.66
N MET A 219 -17.44 9.04 18.21
CA MET A 219 -17.39 10.45 18.63
C MET A 219 -17.13 10.69 20.13
N GLY A 220 -16.39 9.82 20.82
CA GLY A 220 -16.00 10.07 22.22
C GLY A 220 -14.92 11.16 22.38
N GLU A 221 -14.03 11.30 21.39
CA GLU A 221 -12.92 12.28 21.35
C GLU A 221 -12.90 13.15 20.07
N ALA A 222 -13.94 13.04 19.24
CA ALA A 222 -13.95 13.57 17.88
C ALA A 222 -13.75 15.08 17.81
N GLY A 223 -14.19 15.87 18.79
CA GLY A 223 -14.06 17.34 18.74
C GLY A 223 -12.62 17.84 18.56
N LYS A 224 -11.64 17.21 19.22
CA LYS A 224 -10.23 17.63 19.17
C LYS A 224 -9.49 17.17 17.92
N THR A 225 -9.87 16.02 17.37
CA THR A 225 -9.18 15.41 16.22
C THR A 225 -9.87 15.74 14.89
N PHE A 226 -11.10 16.22 14.92
CA PHE A 226 -11.87 16.61 13.74
C PHE A 226 -11.20 17.71 12.90
N PRO A 227 -10.63 18.80 13.47
CA PRO A 227 -9.89 19.77 12.67
C PRO A 227 -8.71 19.14 11.91
N ARG A 228 -7.98 18.21 12.56
CA ARG A 228 -6.88 17.49 11.91
C ARG A 228 -7.36 16.62 10.74
N LYS A 229 -8.49 15.92 10.90
CA LYS A 229 -9.12 15.15 9.81
C LYS A 229 -9.44 16.03 8.60
N LEU A 230 -9.97 17.23 8.85
CA LEU A 230 -10.27 18.20 7.79
C LEU A 230 -9.00 18.74 7.13
N THR A 231 -7.93 18.99 7.88
CA THR A 231 -6.64 19.43 7.33
C THR A 231 -6.04 18.38 6.39
N VAL A 232 -6.06 17.11 6.78
CA VAL A 232 -5.56 16.02 5.92
C VAL A 232 -6.45 15.82 4.69
N LEU A 233 -7.77 15.95 4.83
CA LEU A 233 -8.67 15.98 3.67
C LEU A 233 -8.33 17.16 2.75
N SER A 234 -8.05 18.34 3.29
CA SER A 234 -7.64 19.51 2.50
C SER A 234 -6.35 19.26 1.72
N LYS A 235 -5.33 18.64 2.35
CA LYS A 235 -4.09 18.24 1.68
C LYS A 235 -4.37 17.25 0.56
N PHE A 236 -5.17 16.21 0.82
CA PHE A 236 -5.53 15.20 -0.17
C PHE A 236 -6.33 15.77 -1.35
N LEU A 237 -7.29 16.66 -1.10
CA LEU A 237 -8.06 17.31 -2.16
C LEU A 237 -7.20 18.26 -2.98
N ARG A 238 -6.22 18.94 -2.34
CA ARG A 238 -5.29 19.82 -3.06
C ARG A 238 -4.44 19.01 -4.03
N ALA A 239 -3.86 17.91 -3.56
CA ALA A 239 -3.11 16.95 -4.37
C ALA A 239 -3.89 16.42 -5.59
N GLY A 240 -5.21 16.28 -5.42
CA GLY A 240 -6.11 15.71 -6.42
C GLY A 240 -6.71 16.71 -7.42
N LEU A 241 -6.97 17.93 -6.98
CA LEU A 241 -7.81 18.91 -7.68
C LEU A 241 -7.08 20.18 -8.09
N VAL A 242 -5.90 20.44 -7.54
CA VAL A 242 -5.10 21.63 -7.84
C VAL A 242 -3.78 21.18 -8.45
N ASP A 243 -3.39 21.76 -9.57
CA ASP A 243 -2.07 21.53 -10.13
C ASP A 243 -1.03 22.19 -9.21
N THR A 244 -0.19 21.37 -8.59
CA THR A 244 1.05 21.86 -8.00
C THR A 244 2.05 21.94 -9.14
N ASP A 245 2.38 23.16 -9.58
CA ASP A 245 3.27 23.49 -10.70
C ASP A 245 4.73 23.01 -10.53
N THR A 246 5.00 21.90 -9.84
CA THR A 246 6.34 21.31 -9.69
C THR A 246 6.89 20.67 -10.97
N ASP A 247 6.11 20.58 -12.04
CA ASP A 247 6.64 20.20 -13.36
C ASP A 247 7.14 21.42 -14.17
N SER A 248 7.03 22.65 -13.62
CA SER A 248 7.55 23.86 -14.27
C SER A 248 8.97 24.28 -13.83
N GLU A 249 9.58 23.59 -12.86
CA GLU A 249 10.92 23.92 -12.33
C GLU A 249 12.07 23.09 -12.94
N LEU A 250 11.81 22.23 -13.94
CA LEU A 250 12.87 21.56 -14.73
C LEU A 250 13.10 22.22 -16.11
N ASP A 251 12.48 23.36 -16.39
CA ASP A 251 12.65 24.10 -17.64
C ASP A 251 13.40 25.43 -17.42
N GLY A 252 14.48 25.34 -16.64
CA GLY A 252 15.30 26.47 -16.22
C GLY A 252 16.76 26.28 -16.57
N ASP A 253 17.13 26.21 -17.85
CA ASP A 253 18.41 26.75 -18.34
C ASP A 253 18.47 26.85 -19.87
N THR A 254 18.13 28.00 -20.45
CA THR A 254 19.04 28.82 -21.28
C THR A 254 18.31 30.01 -21.89
N VAL A 255 19.02 31.13 -21.90
CA VAL A 255 18.52 32.47 -22.15
C VAL A 255 18.94 32.96 -23.55
N MET A 256 18.07 33.75 -24.17
CA MET A 256 18.29 34.78 -25.22
C MET A 256 18.66 34.36 -26.66
N ASP A 257 17.74 34.62 -27.60
CA ASP A 257 17.88 35.61 -28.69
C ASP A 257 16.47 35.78 -29.32
N GLY A 258 15.80 36.94 -29.26
CA GLY A 258 16.06 38.08 -30.14
C GLY A 258 14.98 38.18 -31.22
N GLY A 259 13.98 39.05 -31.04
CA GLY A 259 13.22 39.65 -32.15
C GLY A 259 11.86 39.03 -32.53
N TYR A 260 10.82 39.85 -32.39
CA TYR A 260 9.50 39.82 -33.04
C TYR A 260 8.53 38.66 -32.76
N GLY A 261 7.41 39.02 -32.11
CA GLY A 261 6.12 38.34 -32.26
C GLY A 261 5.81 37.35 -31.14
N GLY A 262 4.86 37.72 -30.27
CA GLY A 262 4.29 36.81 -29.28
C GLY A 262 3.63 35.61 -29.95
N ALA A 263 4.33 34.48 -29.95
CA ALA A 263 3.80 33.18 -30.29
C ALA A 263 3.95 32.26 -29.06
N ILE A 264 2.80 31.91 -28.50
CA ILE A 264 2.47 30.70 -27.75
C ILE A 264 3.68 29.90 -27.25
N ARG A 265 4.03 30.07 -25.96
CA ARG A 265 4.91 29.15 -25.26
C ARG A 265 4.31 27.73 -25.33
N GLY A 266 4.94 26.84 -26.10
CA GLY A 266 5.06 25.42 -25.74
C GLY A 266 4.13 24.39 -26.39
N ARG A 267 3.28 24.72 -27.37
CA ARG A 267 2.56 23.69 -28.17
C ARG A 267 2.43 24.08 -29.64
N GLY A 268 3.56 24.36 -30.29
CA GLY A 268 3.63 24.47 -31.75
C GLY A 268 3.81 23.11 -32.40
N PHE A 269 3.15 22.86 -33.53
CA PHE A 269 3.44 21.70 -34.37
C PHE A 269 4.80 21.87 -35.08
N PRO A 270 5.62 20.82 -35.25
CA PRO A 270 5.38 19.45 -34.80
C PRO A 270 5.46 19.30 -33.28
N PHE A 271 4.63 18.42 -32.72
CA PHE A 271 4.67 18.07 -31.28
C PHE A 271 5.99 17.36 -30.97
N THR A 272 7.04 18.13 -30.75
CA THR A 272 8.37 17.65 -30.37
C THR A 272 8.47 17.49 -28.86
N ASP A 273 7.47 16.86 -28.24
CA ASP A 273 7.58 16.47 -26.84
C ASP A 273 8.42 15.20 -26.76
N PHE A 274 9.73 15.38 -26.94
CA PHE A 274 10.71 14.29 -26.97
C PHE A 274 10.66 13.45 -25.70
N GLN A 275 10.22 14.04 -24.57
CA GLN A 275 10.15 13.35 -23.28
C GLN A 275 9.17 12.19 -23.30
N VAL A 276 8.06 12.29 -24.04
CA VAL A 276 7.05 11.22 -24.16
C VAL A 276 7.58 9.99 -24.91
N HIS A 277 8.63 10.18 -25.72
CA HIS A 277 9.30 9.11 -26.47
C HIS A 277 10.54 8.53 -25.76
N MET A 278 10.91 9.08 -24.61
CA MET A 278 12.02 8.58 -23.80
C MET A 278 11.58 7.46 -22.86
N ILE A 279 12.55 6.67 -22.38
CA ILE A 279 12.29 5.66 -21.34
C ILE A 279 11.74 6.38 -20.09
N PRO A 280 10.57 5.99 -19.58
CA PRO A 280 10.00 6.61 -18.39
C PRO A 280 10.95 6.48 -17.20
N THR A 281 11.02 7.54 -16.38
CA THR A 281 11.84 7.59 -15.17
C THR A 281 11.19 6.90 -13.97
N ARG A 282 9.91 6.51 -14.08
CA ARG A 282 9.13 5.84 -13.04
C ARG A 282 9.17 4.33 -13.24
N SER A 283 9.21 3.57 -12.14
CA SER A 283 9.30 2.10 -12.18
C SER A 283 8.09 1.44 -12.88
N ASN A 284 6.89 2.03 -12.76
CA ASN A 284 5.63 1.46 -13.25
C ASN A 284 4.81 2.45 -14.10
N ALA A 285 5.42 3.00 -15.15
CA ALA A 285 4.82 4.04 -15.99
C ALA A 285 3.50 3.63 -16.68
N TYR A 286 3.35 2.35 -17.01
CA TYR A 286 2.18 1.81 -17.74
C TYR A 286 1.17 1.09 -16.83
N ALA A 287 1.25 1.27 -15.50
CA ALA A 287 0.34 0.65 -14.53
C ALA A 287 -1.15 0.93 -14.79
N HIS A 288 -1.44 2.09 -15.39
CA HIS A 288 -2.78 2.55 -15.71
C HIS A 288 -3.44 1.72 -16.82
N LEU A 289 -2.66 1.07 -17.69
CA LEU A 289 -3.19 0.18 -18.73
C LEU A 289 -3.72 -1.14 -18.16
N ASN A 290 -3.26 -1.52 -16.95
CA ASN A 290 -3.69 -2.70 -16.23
C ASN A 290 -3.68 -4.01 -17.06
N LEU A 291 -2.74 -4.16 -18.00
CA LEU A 291 -2.72 -5.28 -18.97
C LEU A 291 -2.57 -6.67 -18.33
N PHE A 292 -1.97 -6.73 -17.15
CA PHE A 292 -1.66 -7.97 -16.43
C PHE A 292 -2.39 -8.10 -15.09
N GLY A 293 -3.24 -7.13 -14.75
CA GLY A 293 -3.99 -7.13 -13.49
C GLY A 293 -5.41 -7.63 -13.65
N THR A 294 -6.10 -7.82 -12.53
CA THR A 294 -7.55 -8.04 -12.55
C THR A 294 -8.24 -6.78 -13.08
N PRO A 295 -9.32 -6.91 -13.88
CA PRO A 295 -10.15 -5.77 -14.25
C PRO A 295 -10.53 -4.96 -13.01
N ARG A 296 -10.43 -3.64 -13.10
CA ARG A 296 -10.70 -2.72 -12.01
C ARG A 296 -12.10 -2.13 -12.19
N ASP A 297 -12.84 -2.04 -11.10
CA ASP A 297 -14.08 -1.27 -11.05
C ASP A 297 -13.78 0.24 -11.03
N GLU A 298 -14.79 1.11 -11.21
CA GLU A 298 -14.63 2.58 -11.16
C GLU A 298 -13.88 3.05 -9.90
N GLU A 299 -14.04 2.33 -8.78
CA GLU A 299 -13.37 2.63 -7.51
C GLU A 299 -11.91 2.20 -7.44
N GLY A 300 -11.55 1.16 -8.18
CA GLY A 300 -10.18 0.64 -8.26
C GLY A 300 -9.34 1.28 -9.35
N GLU A 301 -9.96 2.08 -10.21
CA GLU A 301 -9.32 2.68 -11.38
C GLU A 301 -8.19 3.66 -11.02
N MET A 302 -7.26 3.85 -11.95
CA MET A 302 -6.21 4.87 -11.87
C MET A 302 -6.66 6.16 -12.54
N TYR A 303 -6.60 7.27 -11.79
CA TYR A 303 -6.93 8.60 -12.29
C TYR A 303 -5.66 9.46 -12.35
N LEU A 304 -5.02 9.47 -13.52
CA LEU A 304 -3.79 10.24 -13.77
C LEU A 304 -4.12 11.73 -13.88
N ASP A 305 -5.09 12.07 -14.73
CA ASP A 305 -5.42 13.46 -15.04
C ASP A 305 -6.26 14.11 -13.94
N LYS A 306 -6.06 15.42 -13.79
CA LYS A 306 -6.85 16.27 -12.88
C LYS A 306 -8.33 16.29 -13.28
N GLU A 307 -8.63 16.46 -14.56
CA GLU A 307 -10.00 16.51 -15.09
C GLU A 307 -10.80 15.24 -14.76
N SER A 308 -10.17 14.07 -14.92
CA SER A 308 -10.77 12.78 -14.58
C SER A 308 -11.05 12.68 -13.07
N ARG A 309 -10.13 13.17 -12.23
CA ARG A 309 -10.32 13.25 -10.77
C ARG A 309 -11.44 14.21 -10.38
N GLN A 310 -11.52 15.39 -11.01
CA GLN A 310 -12.57 16.40 -10.81
C GLN A 310 -13.95 15.86 -11.20
N ARG A 311 -14.08 15.21 -12.37
CA ARG A 311 -15.34 14.63 -12.85
C ARG A 311 -15.91 13.59 -11.88
N VAL A 312 -15.05 12.68 -11.43
CA VAL A 312 -15.39 11.67 -10.41
C VAL A 312 -15.76 12.32 -9.09
N PHE A 313 -14.98 13.31 -8.65
CA PHE A 313 -15.23 14.03 -7.42
C PHE A 313 -16.60 14.72 -7.44
N LYS A 314 -16.92 15.43 -8.53
CA LYS A 314 -18.21 16.10 -8.78
C LYS A 314 -19.38 15.12 -8.75
N LYS A 315 -19.24 13.98 -9.44
CA LYS A 315 -20.31 12.96 -9.56
C LYS A 315 -20.66 12.29 -8.23
N PHE A 316 -19.66 11.97 -7.41
CA PHE A 316 -19.87 11.06 -6.26
C PHE A 316 -19.67 11.70 -4.88
N PHE A 317 -18.87 12.75 -4.76
CA PHE A 317 -18.38 13.23 -3.47
C PHE A 317 -18.70 14.71 -3.19
N TYR A 318 -18.81 15.55 -4.21
CA TYR A 318 -18.93 17.00 -4.08
C TYR A 318 -20.08 17.43 -3.15
N ASP A 319 -21.29 16.91 -3.34
CA ASP A 319 -22.45 17.29 -2.52
C ASP A 319 -22.26 16.95 -1.03
N ALA A 320 -21.72 15.76 -0.75
CA ALA A 320 -21.50 15.30 0.62
C ALA A 320 -20.40 16.11 1.31
N VAL A 321 -19.30 16.39 0.59
CA VAL A 321 -18.19 17.20 1.09
C VAL A 321 -18.63 18.63 1.33
N LYS A 322 -19.34 19.25 0.37
CA LYS A 322 -19.82 20.63 0.49
C LYS A 322 -20.73 20.81 1.70
N LYS A 323 -21.71 19.92 1.88
CA LYS A 323 -22.59 19.93 3.05
C LYS A 323 -21.80 19.76 4.36
N GLY A 324 -20.89 18.80 4.41
CA GLY A 324 -20.06 18.55 5.60
C GLY A 324 -19.16 19.73 5.96
N VAL A 325 -18.59 20.40 4.97
CA VAL A 325 -17.77 21.61 5.13
C VAL A 325 -18.61 22.79 5.62
N ASP A 326 -19.81 23.00 5.09
CA ASP A 326 -20.71 24.07 5.54
C ASP A 326 -21.15 23.87 6.99
N ASP A 327 -21.46 22.63 7.38
CA ASP A 327 -21.82 22.29 8.76
C ASP A 327 -20.61 22.47 9.72
N ALA A 328 -19.41 22.06 9.30
CA ALA A 328 -18.18 22.27 10.06
C ALA A 328 -17.81 23.76 10.20
N ARG A 329 -18.13 24.58 9.20
CA ARG A 329 -17.91 26.03 9.23
C ARG A 329 -18.84 26.72 10.23
N LYS A 330 -20.10 26.29 10.30
CA LYS A 330 -21.08 26.80 11.29
C LYS A 330 -20.70 26.47 12.73
N ALA A 331 -20.02 25.34 12.95
CA ALA A 331 -19.53 24.96 14.29
C ALA A 331 -18.46 25.92 14.84
N GLY A 332 -17.80 26.72 13.99
CA GLY A 332 -16.82 27.72 14.40
C GLY A 332 -15.51 27.14 14.95
N GLY A 333 -14.68 27.99 15.56
CA GLY A 333 -13.43 27.60 16.22
C GLY A 333 -12.37 27.00 15.29
N GLU A 334 -11.61 26.04 15.80
CA GLU A 334 -10.54 25.36 15.05
C GLU A 334 -11.08 24.52 13.89
N SER A 335 -12.21 23.84 14.09
CA SER A 335 -12.90 23.08 13.03
C SER A 335 -13.40 23.98 11.90
N GLY A 336 -13.90 25.17 12.22
CA GLY A 336 -14.33 26.14 11.21
C GLY A 336 -13.17 26.66 10.36
N ARG A 337 -11.99 26.87 10.96
CA ARG A 337 -10.78 27.25 10.22
C ARG A 337 -10.30 26.14 9.29
N ALA A 338 -10.25 24.90 9.77
CA ALA A 338 -9.88 23.75 8.95
C ALA A 338 -10.89 23.52 7.80
N ALA A 339 -12.19 23.69 8.07
CA ALA A 339 -13.23 23.64 7.04
C ALA A 339 -13.07 24.75 5.97
N ALA A 340 -12.65 25.96 6.37
CA ALA A 340 -12.37 27.04 5.44
C ALA A 340 -11.19 26.71 4.49
N MET A 341 -10.17 25.98 4.97
CA MET A 341 -9.08 25.49 4.12
C MET A 341 -9.59 24.51 3.07
N VAL A 342 -10.41 23.54 3.48
CA VAL A 342 -11.06 22.60 2.54
C VAL A 342 -11.89 23.36 1.52
N ASN A 343 -12.70 24.33 1.95
CA ASN A 343 -13.52 25.14 1.04
C ASN A 343 -12.68 25.95 0.05
N LYS A 344 -11.55 26.52 0.48
CA LYS A 344 -10.61 27.22 -0.41
C LYS A 344 -10.13 26.29 -1.52
N VAL A 345 -9.67 25.08 -1.16
CA VAL A 345 -9.20 24.08 -2.11
C VAL A 345 -10.33 23.62 -3.05
N LEU A 346 -11.55 23.46 -2.57
CA LEU A 346 -12.70 23.10 -3.40
C LEU A 346 -13.04 24.18 -4.43
N VAL A 347 -12.99 25.45 -4.02
CA VAL A 347 -13.25 26.59 -4.92
C VAL A 347 -12.13 26.72 -5.94
N GLU A 348 -10.87 26.56 -5.53
CA GLU A 348 -9.71 26.62 -6.42
C GLU A 348 -9.69 25.46 -7.41
N GLY A 349 -9.81 24.23 -6.93
CA GLY A 349 -9.72 23.01 -7.73
C GLY A 349 -10.97 22.67 -8.55
N MET A 350 -12.06 23.44 -8.46
CA MET A 350 -13.26 23.27 -9.29
C MET A 350 -13.57 24.50 -10.17
N LYS A 351 -12.66 25.49 -10.24
CA LYS A 351 -12.86 26.73 -11.00
C LYS A 351 -12.82 26.56 -12.53
N GLU A 352 -12.10 25.56 -13.02
CA GLU A 352 -11.86 25.37 -14.46
C GLU A 352 -13.07 24.78 -15.22
N ASP A 353 -14.11 24.32 -14.51
CA ASP A 353 -15.36 23.81 -15.10
C ASP A 353 -16.31 24.91 -15.65
N VAL A 354 -15.98 26.20 -15.46
CA VAL A 354 -16.85 27.31 -15.91
C VAL A 354 -16.64 27.61 -17.40
N ASP A 355 -15.47 27.28 -17.97
CA ASP A 355 -15.18 27.58 -19.38
C ASP A 355 -15.69 26.48 -20.34
N ASP A 356 -15.79 25.22 -19.90
CA ASP A 356 -16.37 24.14 -20.72
C ASP A 356 -17.89 24.25 -20.89
N ALA A 357 -18.59 24.86 -19.92
CA ALA A 357 -20.02 25.17 -20.06
C ALA A 357 -20.29 26.27 -21.12
N ILE A 358 -19.25 27.00 -21.54
CA ILE A 358 -19.32 28.01 -22.61
C ILE A 358 -18.99 27.37 -23.97
N LEU A 359 -18.12 26.35 -24.02
CA LEU A 359 -17.78 25.64 -25.25
C LEU A 359 -18.91 24.71 -25.75
N ASP A 360 -19.64 24.05 -24.84
CA ASP A 360 -20.79 23.20 -25.21
C ASP A 360 -22.00 23.98 -25.75
N LYS A 361 -22.06 25.30 -25.48
CA LYS A 361 -23.10 26.18 -26.04
C LYS A 361 -22.74 26.75 -27.42
N ASN A 362 -21.46 26.74 -27.79
CA ASN A 362 -20.99 27.29 -29.07
C ASN A 362 -20.91 26.24 -30.19
N TRP A 363 -21.19 24.96 -29.89
CA TRP A 363 -21.19 23.84 -30.85
C TRP A 363 -22.61 23.37 -31.26
N VAL A 364 -23.64 24.18 -31.02
CA VAL A 364 -25.01 23.95 -31.54
C VAL A 364 -25.47 25.15 -32.36
N GLY A 365 -24.56 25.74 -33.14
CA GLY A 365 -24.88 26.94 -33.91
C GLY A 365 -23.83 27.35 -34.93
N VAL A 366 -23.42 26.44 -35.82
CA VAL A 366 -23.05 26.75 -37.22
C VAL A 366 -23.47 25.56 -38.10
#